data_AF-A0A1C6R7A1-F1
#
_entry.id   AF-A0A1C6R7A1-F1
#
_cell.length_a   1.000
_cell.length_b   1.000
_cell.length_c   1.000
_cell.angle_alpha   90.00
_cell.angle_beta   90.00
_cell.angle_gamma   90.00
#
_symmetry.space_group_name_H-M   'P 1'
#
loop_
_entity.id
_entity.type
_entity.pdbx_description
1 polymer ?
#
loop_
_entity_poly.entity_id
_entity_poly.type
_entity_poly.pdbx_seq_one_letter_code
_entity_poly.pdbx_strand_id
1 'polypeptide(L)'
;MLNDLIAESLSVIATVESPDDAEFQSALLLSYNVCMEAADRDEVHSDKWTFAGLAIHDSYDRLTRELPDDLVAVGGPVPGALEPDEARAPAADLVAGLATLAATAATSESHSPWRRLVWSSVATHLDRALQELR
;
A
#
# COMPACT_ATOMS: atom_id res chain seq x y z
N MET A 1 -17.38 8.09 -0.70
CA MET A 1 -16.43 8.60 0.32
C MET A 1 -15.13 7.79 0.34
N LEU A 2 -15.12 6.46 0.54
CA LEU A 2 -13.87 5.68 0.46
C LEU A 2 -13.39 5.45 -0.98
N ASN A 3 -14.28 5.16 -1.94
CA ASN A 3 -13.88 5.09 -3.35
C ASN A 3 -13.32 6.45 -3.84
N ASP A 4 -13.84 7.56 -3.30
CA ASP A 4 -13.29 8.89 -3.55
C ASP A 4 -11.91 9.05 -2.89
N LEU A 5 -11.72 8.54 -1.68
CA LEU A 5 -10.43 8.54 -0.98
C LEU A 5 -9.38 7.64 -1.68
N ILE A 6 -9.79 6.49 -2.22
CA ILE A 6 -8.92 5.61 -3.01
C ILE A 6 -8.58 6.29 -4.34
N ALA A 7 -9.56 6.92 -5.01
CA ALA A 7 -9.32 7.67 -6.23
C ALA A 7 -8.41 8.90 -5.99
N GLU A 8 -8.60 9.60 -4.88
CA GLU A 8 -7.73 10.69 -4.43
C GLU A 8 -6.32 10.16 -4.14
N SER A 9 -6.21 9.05 -3.41
CA SER A 9 -4.92 8.41 -3.13
C SER A 9 -4.22 7.97 -4.42
N LEU A 10 -4.94 7.37 -5.37
CA LEU A 10 -4.44 7.03 -6.71
C LEU A 10 -3.93 8.28 -7.44
N SER A 11 -4.67 9.39 -7.39
CA SER A 11 -4.25 10.65 -8.00
C SER A 11 -3.02 11.24 -7.32
N VAL A 12 -2.91 11.11 -5.99
CA VAL A 12 -1.78 11.60 -5.21
C VAL A 12 -0.53 10.76 -5.51
N ILE A 13 -0.63 9.42 -5.47
CA ILE A 13 0.53 8.55 -5.73
C ILE A 13 1.07 8.66 -7.15
N ALA A 14 0.24 9.08 -8.13
CA ALA A 14 0.69 9.35 -9.49
C ALA A 14 1.66 10.54 -9.58
N THR A 15 1.72 11.38 -8.55
CA THR A 15 2.62 12.54 -8.45
C THR A 15 3.80 12.32 -7.52
N VAL A 16 3.87 11.16 -6.86
CA VAL A 16 4.92 10.82 -5.90
C VAL A 16 6.20 10.43 -6.64
N GLU A 17 7.33 10.95 -6.19
CA GLU A 17 8.64 10.71 -6.81
C GLU A 17 9.40 9.56 -6.12
N SER A 18 9.12 9.33 -4.84
CA SER A 18 9.80 8.33 -4.02
C SER A 18 8.84 7.50 -3.16
N PRO A 19 9.06 6.19 -3.02
CA PRO A 19 8.36 5.38 -2.01
C PRO A 19 8.58 5.86 -0.58
N ASP A 20 9.58 6.72 -0.33
CA ASP A 20 9.89 7.28 0.99
C ASP A 20 8.97 8.46 1.36
N ASP A 21 8.27 9.03 0.37
CA ASP A 21 7.40 10.19 0.56
C ASP A 21 6.19 9.83 1.44
N ALA A 22 5.73 10.79 2.24
CA ALA A 22 4.66 10.59 3.21
C ALA A 22 3.35 10.14 2.54
N GLU A 23 3.11 10.58 1.31
CA GLU A 23 1.98 10.22 0.48
C GLU A 23 1.98 8.72 0.14
N PHE A 24 3.13 8.15 -0.21
CA PHE A 24 3.26 6.70 -0.47
C PHE A 24 2.98 5.90 0.79
N GLN A 25 3.57 6.32 1.92
CA GLN A 25 3.36 5.70 3.21
C GLN A 25 1.90 5.77 3.66
N SER A 26 1.24 6.91 3.45
CA SER A 26 -0.17 7.11 3.78
C SER A 26 -1.06 6.21 2.93
N ALA A 27 -0.75 6.06 1.63
CA ALA A 27 -1.47 5.16 0.74
C ALA A 27 -1.27 3.67 1.11
N LEU A 28 -0.08 3.28 1.60
CA LEU A 28 0.14 1.94 2.18
C LEU A 28 -0.77 1.70 3.39
N LEU A 29 -0.78 2.63 4.35
CA LEU A 29 -1.58 2.50 5.57
C LEU A 29 -3.08 2.49 5.25
N LEU A 30 -3.53 3.31 4.28
CA LEU A 30 -4.91 3.25 3.80
C LEU A 30 -5.22 1.86 3.22
N SER A 31 -4.36 1.36 2.33
CA SER A 31 -4.57 0.04 1.69
C SER A 31 -4.60 -1.09 2.73
N TYR A 32 -3.74 -1.03 3.74
CA TYR A 32 -3.75 -1.95 4.88
C TYR A 32 -5.07 -1.89 5.64
N ASN A 33 -5.51 -0.70 6.03
CA ASN A 33 -6.74 -0.50 6.78
C ASN A 33 -7.97 -0.98 6.01
N VAL A 34 -8.03 -0.73 4.69
CA VAL A 34 -9.09 -1.24 3.81
C VAL A 34 -9.09 -2.77 3.80
N CYS A 35 -7.91 -3.40 3.70
CA CYS A 35 -7.81 -4.86 3.72
C CYS A 35 -8.29 -5.45 5.06
N MET A 36 -7.90 -4.86 6.20
CA MET A 36 -8.31 -5.37 7.51
C MET A 36 -9.82 -5.20 7.74
N GLU A 37 -10.39 -4.04 7.39
CA GLU A 37 -11.83 -3.81 7.48
C GLU A 37 -12.63 -4.77 6.55
N ALA A 38 -12.13 -5.00 5.33
CA ALA A 38 -12.76 -5.94 4.42
C ALA A 38 -12.65 -7.39 4.91
N ALA A 39 -11.53 -7.76 5.54
CA ALA A 39 -11.32 -9.10 6.12
C ALA A 39 -12.32 -9.40 7.25
N ASP A 40 -12.63 -8.40 8.08
CA ASP A 40 -13.60 -8.52 9.18
C ASP A 40 -15.05 -8.67 8.68
N ARG A 41 -15.33 -8.26 7.45
CA ARG A 41 -16.69 -8.21 6.86
C ARG A 41 -16.96 -9.27 5.79
N ASP A 42 -15.93 -9.70 5.07
CA ASP A 42 -16.02 -10.73 4.02
C ASP A 42 -15.66 -12.11 4.60
N GLU A 43 -16.63 -12.79 5.23
CA GLU A 43 -16.42 -14.12 5.81
C GLU A 43 -15.91 -15.15 4.78
N VAL A 44 -16.20 -14.96 3.49
CA VAL A 44 -15.88 -15.92 2.42
C VAL A 44 -14.42 -15.77 1.97
N HIS A 45 -13.91 -14.54 1.88
CA HIS A 45 -12.54 -14.25 1.42
C HIS A 45 -11.68 -13.56 2.48
N SER A 46 -12.03 -13.68 3.75
CA SER A 46 -11.32 -13.06 4.88
C SER A 46 -9.81 -13.34 4.86
N ASP A 47 -9.41 -14.58 4.53
CA ASP A 47 -8.00 -14.97 4.42
C ASP A 47 -7.25 -14.18 3.35
N LYS A 48 -7.85 -14.00 2.17
CA LYS A 48 -7.24 -13.24 1.06
C LYS A 48 -7.01 -11.78 1.45
N TRP A 49 -8.01 -11.16 2.07
CA TRP A 49 -7.90 -9.79 2.57
C TRP A 49 -6.85 -9.65 3.65
N THR A 50 -6.81 -10.61 4.59
CA THR A 50 -5.80 -10.64 5.65
C THR A 50 -4.39 -10.79 5.09
N PHE A 51 -4.17 -11.72 4.15
CA PHE A 51 -2.85 -11.91 3.55
C PHE A 51 -2.41 -10.71 2.70
N ALA A 52 -3.34 -10.06 1.99
CA ALA A 52 -3.06 -8.79 1.32
C ALA A 52 -2.63 -7.72 2.32
N GLY A 53 -3.40 -7.54 3.40
CA GLY A 53 -3.10 -6.59 4.47
C GLY A 53 -1.74 -6.83 5.11
N LEU A 54 -1.41 -8.07 5.47
CA LEU A 54 -0.12 -8.42 6.06
C LEU A 54 1.06 -8.11 5.12
N ALA A 55 0.93 -8.39 3.83
CA ALA A 55 1.96 -8.07 2.85
C ALA A 55 2.14 -6.55 2.67
N ILE A 56 1.06 -5.78 2.72
CA ILE A 56 1.11 -4.30 2.73
C ILE A 56 1.79 -3.79 4.01
N HIS A 57 1.46 -4.35 5.17
CA HIS A 57 2.10 -3.98 6.44
C HIS A 57 3.60 -4.29 6.44
N ASP A 58 4.01 -5.46 5.94
CA ASP A 58 5.42 -5.83 5.78
C ASP A 58 6.18 -4.85 4.87
N SER A 59 5.48 -4.30 3.87
CA SER A 59 6.02 -3.26 2.99
C SER A 59 6.27 -1.96 3.76
N TYR A 60 5.29 -1.53 4.56
CA TYR A 60 5.38 -0.33 5.40
C TYR A 60 6.51 -0.47 6.44
N ASP A 61 6.56 -1.56 7.18
CA ASP A 61 7.60 -1.82 8.19
C ASP A 61 9.01 -1.77 7.60
N ARG A 62 9.20 -2.33 6.41
CA ARG A 62 10.51 -2.29 5.72
C ARG A 62 10.88 -0.89 5.29
N LEU A 63 9.91 -0.12 4.83
CA LEU A 63 10.13 1.24 4.39
C LEU A 63 10.54 2.15 5.55
N THR A 64 9.85 2.02 6.69
CA THR A 64 9.95 2.93 7.85
C THR A 64 11.01 2.57 8.88
N ARG A 65 11.46 1.30 8.95
CA ARG A 65 12.46 0.85 9.95
C ARG A 65 13.74 1.69 10.00
N GLU A 66 14.12 2.31 8.89
CA GLU A 66 15.35 3.10 8.77
C GLU A 66 15.08 4.59 8.49
N LEU A 67 13.81 4.99 8.43
CA LEU A 67 13.46 6.39 8.25
C LEU A 67 13.52 7.11 9.60
N PRO A 68 13.97 8.38 9.61
CA PRO A 68 13.76 9.29 10.73
C PRO A 68 12.29 9.29 11.21
N ASP A 69 12.07 9.34 12.53
CA ASP A 69 10.73 9.30 13.15
C ASP A 69 9.79 10.41 12.63
N ASP A 70 10.34 11.54 12.17
CA ASP A 70 9.59 12.67 11.61
C ASP A 70 9.13 12.45 10.16
N LEU A 71 9.63 11.41 9.48
CA LEU A 71 9.20 11.01 8.14
C LEU A 71 8.18 9.87 8.15
N VAL A 72 7.80 9.37 9.34
CA VAL A 72 6.83 8.29 9.48
C VAL A 72 5.42 8.86 9.41
N ALA A 73 4.66 8.49 8.37
CA ALA A 73 3.28 8.91 8.23
C ALA A 73 2.38 8.31 9.33
N VAL A 74 1.49 9.12 9.90
CA VAL A 74 0.47 8.67 10.86
C VAL A 74 -0.76 8.20 10.08
N GLY A 75 -1.19 6.96 10.31
CA GLY A 75 -2.35 6.38 9.64
C GLY A 75 -3.61 7.22 9.79
N GLY A 76 -4.30 7.48 8.68
CA GLY A 76 -5.59 8.18 8.66
C GLY A 76 -6.75 7.30 9.15
N PRO A 77 -7.91 7.89 9.45
CA PRO A 77 -9.08 7.16 9.94
C PRO A 77 -9.56 6.11 8.93
N VAL A 78 -9.93 4.93 9.44
CA VAL A 78 -10.52 3.84 8.64
C VAL A 78 -11.97 4.18 8.31
N PRO A 79 -12.37 4.16 7.02
CA PRO A 79 -13.76 4.34 6.65
C PRO A 79 -14.56 3.04 6.86
N GLY A 80 -15.28 2.95 7.97
CA GLY A 80 -16.07 1.77 8.40
C GLY A 80 -17.39 1.52 7.64
N ALA A 81 -17.48 1.85 6.35
CA ALA A 81 -18.73 1.78 5.58
C ALA A 81 -18.54 1.20 4.18
N LEU A 82 -17.74 0.14 4.05
CA LEU A 82 -17.37 -0.44 2.77
C LEU A 82 -17.94 -1.84 2.59
N GLU A 83 -18.61 -2.09 1.47
CA GLU A 83 -18.89 -3.45 1.03
C GLU A 83 -17.62 -4.05 0.39
N PRO A 84 -17.10 -5.19 0.89
CA PRO A 84 -15.84 -5.77 0.43
C PRO A 84 -15.75 -5.99 -1.09
N ASP A 85 -16.84 -6.39 -1.73
CA ASP A 85 -16.88 -6.61 -3.18
C ASP A 85 -16.68 -5.32 -3.97
N GLU A 86 -17.20 -4.19 -3.48
CA GLU A 86 -17.03 -2.87 -4.12
C GLU A 86 -15.62 -2.31 -3.92
N ALA A 87 -14.95 -2.71 -2.82
CA ALA A 87 -13.61 -2.28 -2.45
C ALA A 87 -12.51 -2.92 -3.29
N ARG A 88 -12.75 -4.14 -3.77
CA ARG A 88 -11.69 -5.04 -4.22
C ARG A 88 -10.93 -4.51 -5.42
N ALA A 89 -11.64 -4.07 -6.45
CA ALA A 89 -11.01 -3.51 -7.64
C ALA A 89 -10.25 -2.19 -7.33
N PRO A 90 -10.86 -1.18 -6.68
CA PRO A 90 -10.14 0.04 -6.29
C PRO A 90 -8.91 -0.21 -5.41
N ALA A 91 -9.00 -1.13 -4.43
CA ALA A 91 -7.88 -1.49 -3.58
C ALA A 91 -6.75 -2.16 -4.38
N ALA A 92 -7.10 -3.08 -5.29
CA ALA A 92 -6.14 -3.72 -6.18
C ALA A 92 -5.44 -2.71 -7.10
N ASP A 93 -6.17 -1.73 -7.64
CA ASP A 93 -5.61 -0.66 -8.48
C ASP A 93 -4.62 0.22 -7.71
N LEU A 94 -4.97 0.60 -6.48
CA LEU A 94 -4.07 1.36 -5.60
C LEU A 94 -2.79 0.59 -5.29
N VAL A 95 -2.91 -0.69 -4.89
CA VAL A 95 -1.76 -1.56 -4.62
C VAL A 95 -0.90 -1.75 -5.87
N ALA A 96 -1.49 -1.89 -7.05
CA ALA A 96 -0.75 -2.00 -8.31
C ALA A 96 0.02 -0.70 -8.63
N GLY A 97 -0.57 0.47 -8.37
CA GLY A 97 0.11 1.76 -8.50
C GLY A 97 1.31 1.87 -7.56
N LEU A 98 1.13 1.50 -6.29
CA LEU A 98 2.21 1.49 -5.29
C LEU A 98 3.35 0.53 -5.67
N ALA A 99 3.00 -0.69 -6.11
CA ALA A 99 3.97 -1.69 -6.57
C ALA A 99 4.81 -1.16 -7.75
N THR A 100 4.15 -0.53 -8.72
CA THR A 100 4.79 0.06 -9.90
C THR A 100 5.77 1.17 -9.52
N LEU A 101 5.39 2.06 -8.60
CA LEU A 101 6.26 3.12 -8.15
C LEU A 101 7.50 2.57 -7.41
N ALA A 102 7.29 1.63 -6.48
CA ALA A 102 8.38 0.99 -5.75
C ALA A 102 9.35 0.23 -6.69
N ALA A 103 8.81 -0.50 -7.66
CA ALA A 103 9.62 -1.20 -8.67
C ALA A 103 10.42 -0.21 -9.52
N THR A 104 9.80 0.89 -9.96
CA THR A 104 10.47 1.93 -10.73
C THR A 104 11.61 2.56 -9.91
N ALA A 105 11.35 2.93 -8.66
CA ALA A 105 12.34 3.51 -7.76
C ALA A 105 13.52 2.54 -7.53
N ALA A 106 13.27 1.23 -7.39
CA ALA A 106 14.32 0.22 -7.22
C ALA A 106 15.31 0.14 -8.41
N THR A 107 14.88 0.54 -9.60
CA THR A 107 15.74 0.59 -10.80
C THR A 107 16.56 1.89 -10.91
N SER A 108 16.27 2.90 -10.10
CA SER A 108 16.95 4.20 -10.12
C SER A 108 18.46 4.05 -9.89
N GLU A 109 19.28 4.67 -10.72
CA GLU A 109 20.74 4.70 -10.52
C GLU A 109 21.22 5.82 -9.60
N SER A 110 20.35 6.79 -9.28
CA SER A 110 20.68 7.96 -8.47
C SER A 110 20.63 7.70 -6.96
N HIS A 111 20.05 6.57 -6.54
CA HIS A 111 19.88 6.22 -5.13
C HIS A 111 20.86 5.14 -4.67
N SER A 112 21.08 5.06 -3.35
CA SER A 112 22.01 4.08 -2.79
C SER A 112 21.57 2.64 -3.12
N PRO A 113 22.51 1.70 -3.36
CA PRO A 113 22.18 0.30 -3.62
C PRO A 113 21.31 -0.32 -2.53
N TRP A 114 21.55 0.06 -1.27
CA TRP A 114 20.76 -0.40 -0.14
C TRP A 114 19.30 0.07 -0.21
N ARG A 115 19.04 1.36 -0.46
CA ARG A 115 17.66 1.87 -0.53
C ARG A 115 16.89 1.24 -1.68
N ARG A 116 17.56 1.03 -2.82
CA ARG A 116 16.98 0.30 -3.96
C ARG A 116 16.59 -1.14 -3.62
N LEU A 117 17.35 -1.83 -2.77
CA LEU A 117 16.98 -3.16 -2.28
C LEU A 117 15.75 -3.12 -1.37
N VAL A 118 15.62 -2.09 -0.52
CA VAL A 118 14.41 -1.87 0.29
C VAL A 118 13.20 -1.68 -0.63
N TRP A 119 13.28 -0.80 -1.63
CA TRP A 119 12.18 -0.55 -2.58
C TRP A 119 11.84 -1.77 -3.43
N SER A 120 12.84 -2.57 -3.84
CA SER A 120 12.60 -3.84 -4.53
C SER A 120 11.86 -4.85 -3.64
N SER A 121 12.21 -4.91 -2.35
CA SER A 121 11.49 -5.75 -1.39
C SER A 121 10.06 -5.26 -1.17
N VAL A 122 9.84 -3.95 -1.09
CA VAL A 122 8.50 -3.34 -0.99
C VAL A 122 7.67 -3.71 -2.20
N ALA A 123 8.20 -3.54 -3.42
CA ALA A 123 7.50 -3.92 -4.66
C ALA A 123 7.09 -5.40 -4.67
N THR A 124 7.98 -6.29 -4.21
CA THR A 124 7.69 -7.75 -4.15
C THR A 124 6.54 -8.08 -3.21
N HIS A 125 6.46 -7.41 -2.06
CA HIS A 125 5.37 -7.62 -1.11
C HIS A 125 4.05 -7.03 -1.61
N LEU A 126 4.09 -5.88 -2.29
CA LEU A 126 2.91 -5.30 -2.92
C LEU A 126 2.41 -6.14 -4.09
N ASP A 127 3.29 -6.75 -4.89
CA ASP A 127 2.91 -7.72 -5.92
C ASP A 127 2.22 -8.95 -5.31
N ARG A 128 2.70 -9.41 -4.14
CA ARG A 128 2.04 -10.49 -3.39
C ARG A 128 0.66 -10.06 -2.90
N ALA A 129 0.52 -8.87 -2.33
CA ALA A 129 -0.77 -8.34 -1.93
C ALA A 129 -1.75 -8.27 -3.11
N LEU A 130 -1.27 -7.82 -4.28
CA LEU A 130 -2.06 -7.77 -5.51
C LEU A 130 -2.53 -9.15 -5.99
N GLN A 131 -1.75 -10.20 -5.78
CA GLN A 131 -2.15 -11.58 -6.11
C GLN A 131 -3.31 -12.07 -5.23
N GLU A 132 -3.32 -11.69 -3.95
CA GLU A 132 -4.40 -12.07 -3.02
C GLU A 132 -5.69 -11.29 -3.29
N LEU A 133 -5.58 -10.04 -3.76
CA LEU A 133 -6.73 -9.20 -4.09
C LEU A 133 -7.41 -9.59 -5.42
N ARG A 134 -6.71 -10.31 -6.30
CA ARG A 134 -7.23 -10.84 -7.58
C ARG A 134 -7.89 -12.22 -7.43
#